data_AF-A0A8H5GU76-F1
#
_entry.id   AF-A0A8H5GU76-F1
#
_cell.length_a   1.000
_cell.length_b   1.000
_cell.length_c   1.000
_cell.angle_alpha   90.00
_cell.angle_beta   90.00
_cell.angle_gamma   90.00
#
_symmetry.space_group_name_H-M   'P 1'
#
loop_
_entity.id
_entity.type
_entity.pdbx_description
1 polymer ?
#
loop_
_entity_poly.entity_id
_entity_poly.type
_entity_poly.pdbx_seq_one_letter_code
_entity_poly.pdbx_strand_id
1 'polypeptide(L)'
;MTAPIAVPITATVVVIVWLYEMYKETRITLQRLMTYIVQLTLIMQIIFWLQGALKIEDQEISIGIIKLAIATYSRYGEKERIERRIKEYAAEANLTDRDAAFNEIVAVLKDSRINSGDELEERVRDELARFVPDEQWN
;
A
#
# COMPACT_ATOMS: atom_id res chain seq x y z
N MET A 1 18.70 29.49 46.74
CA MET A 1 17.26 29.83 46.58
C MET A 1 17.02 30.17 45.12
N THR A 2 16.66 29.20 44.30
CA THR A 2 16.36 29.40 42.88
C THR A 2 15.43 28.28 42.43
N ALA A 3 14.11 28.50 42.54
CA ALA A 3 13.09 27.83 41.73
C ALA A 3 11.69 28.29 42.17
N PRO A 4 11.04 29.14 41.36
CA PRO A 4 9.66 28.81 40.99
C PRO A 4 9.36 28.98 39.49
N ILE A 5 10.35 29.37 38.67
CA ILE A 5 10.12 29.70 37.24
C ILE A 5 10.46 28.54 36.30
N ALA A 6 11.28 27.58 36.73
CA ALA A 6 11.71 26.47 35.87
C ALA A 6 10.58 25.46 35.60
N VAL A 7 9.74 25.17 36.60
CA VAL A 7 8.67 24.14 36.53
C VAL A 7 7.66 24.36 35.39
N PRO A 8 7.09 25.56 35.16
CA PRO A 8 6.14 25.76 34.06
C PRO A 8 6.81 25.63 32.67
N ILE A 9 8.09 26.00 32.55
CA ILE A 9 8.83 25.92 31.29
C ILE A 9 9.08 24.45 30.93
N THR A 10 9.55 23.63 31.88
CA THR A 10 9.78 22.20 31.63
C THR A 10 8.47 21.47 31.31
N ALA A 11 7.37 21.78 32.00
CA ALA A 11 6.07 21.18 31.72
C ALA A 11 5.56 21.51 30.30
N THR A 12 5.75 22.75 29.85
CA THR A 12 5.36 23.18 28.50
C THR A 12 6.17 22.44 27.42
N VAL A 13 7.48 22.30 27.62
CA VAL A 13 8.34 21.57 26.68
C VAL A 13 7.93 20.09 26.57
N VAL A 14 7.61 19.44 27.69
CA VAL A 14 7.15 18.03 27.70
C VAL A 14 5.87 17.84 26.88
N VAL A 15 4.89 18.74 27.01
CA VAL A 15 3.64 18.68 26.23
C VAL A 15 3.91 18.87 24.73
N ILE A 16 4.80 19.78 24.35
CA ILE A 16 5.16 20.00 22.94
C ILE A 16 5.83 18.75 22.35
N VAL A 17 6.76 18.13 23.07
CA VAL A 17 7.42 16.90 22.63
C VAL A 17 6.41 15.77 22.47
N TRP A 18 5.50 15.60 23.43
CA TRP A 18 4.45 14.59 23.35
C TRP A 18 3.49 14.83 22.17
N LEU A 19 3.04 16.08 21.96
CA LEU A 19 2.21 16.44 20.81
C LEU A 19 2.93 16.18 19.48
N TYR A 20 4.23 16.47 19.42
CA TYR A 20 5.04 16.20 18.24
C TYR A 20 5.19 14.70 17.95
N GLU A 21 5.43 13.88 18.97
CA GLU A 21 5.47 12.42 18.84
C GLU A 21 4.12 11.85 18.39
N MET A 22 3.02 12.28 18.99
CA MET A 22 1.67 11.88 18.58
C MET A 22 1.37 12.27 17.12
N TYR A 23 1.79 13.47 16.71
CA TYR A 23 1.63 13.93 15.34
C TYR A 23 2.43 13.07 14.35
N LYS A 24 3.67 12.73 14.72
CA LYS A 24 4.55 11.87 13.93
C LYS A 24 3.99 10.45 13.80
N GLU A 25 3.54 9.84 14.89
CA GLU A 25 2.94 8.51 14.89
C GLU A 25 1.66 8.45 14.05
N THR A 26 0.83 9.50 14.09
CA THR A 26 -0.38 9.60 13.27
C THR A 26 -0.03 9.62 11.77
N ARG A 27 1.00 10.36 11.37
CA ARG A 27 1.46 10.38 9.97
C ARG A 27 2.02 9.04 9.51
N ILE A 28 2.81 8.37 10.35
CA ILE A 28 3.34 7.03 10.06
C ILE A 28 2.19 6.03 9.88
N THR A 29 1.18 6.11 10.75
CA THR A 29 0.00 5.26 10.68
C THR A 29 -0.80 5.53 9.39
N LEU A 30 -1.03 6.80 9.04
CA LEU A 30 -1.69 7.18 7.80
C LEU A 30 -0.94 6.65 6.57
N GLN A 31 0.39 6.84 6.53
CA GLN A 31 1.25 6.32 5.47
C GLN A 31 1.07 4.80 5.30
N ARG A 32 1.16 4.04 6.40
CA ARG A 32 1.01 2.58 6.36
C ARG A 32 -0.37 2.16 5.86
N LEU A 33 -1.43 2.80 6.36
CA LEU A 33 -2.80 2.49 5.93
C LEU A 33 -3.01 2.76 4.43
N MET A 34 -2.57 3.94 3.95
CA MET A 34 -2.63 4.27 2.52
C MET A 34 -1.88 3.24 1.68
N THR A 35 -0.66 2.90 2.07
CA THR A 35 0.14 1.87 1.38
C THR A 35 -0.60 0.53 1.35
N TYR A 36 -1.12 0.05 2.48
CA TYR A 36 -1.86 -1.21 2.51
C TYR A 36 -3.09 -1.20 1.61
N ILE A 37 -3.89 -0.13 1.63
CA ILE A 37 -5.09 -0.02 0.79
C ILE A 37 -4.72 -0.07 -0.70
N VAL A 38 -3.69 0.68 -1.11
CA VAL A 38 -3.24 0.70 -2.50
C VAL A 38 -2.72 -0.68 -2.92
N GLN A 39 -1.81 -1.28 -2.14
CA GLN A 39 -1.21 -2.58 -2.44
C GLN A 39 -2.26 -3.69 -2.52
N LEU A 40 -3.20 -3.72 -1.57
CA LEU A 40 -4.30 -4.70 -1.56
C LEU A 40 -5.19 -4.54 -2.79
N THR A 41 -5.53 -3.31 -3.16
CA THR A 41 -6.39 -3.04 -4.32
C THR A 41 -5.72 -3.49 -5.62
N LEU A 42 -4.41 -3.26 -5.79
CA LEU A 42 -3.68 -3.71 -6.97
C LEU A 42 -3.61 -5.24 -7.06
N ILE A 43 -3.36 -5.93 -5.93
CA ILE A 43 -3.40 -7.40 -5.89
C ILE A 43 -4.80 -7.91 -6.25
N MET A 44 -5.86 -7.31 -5.71
CA MET A 44 -7.24 -7.67 -6.06
C MET A 44 -7.54 -7.46 -7.55
N GLN A 45 -7.08 -6.38 -8.17
CA GLN A 45 -7.24 -6.16 -9.60
C GLN A 45 -6.58 -7.27 -10.42
N ILE A 46 -5.38 -7.71 -10.04
CA ILE A 46 -4.68 -8.82 -10.71
C ILE A 46 -5.47 -10.12 -10.53
N ILE A 47 -5.99 -10.40 -9.33
CA ILE A 47 -6.82 -11.60 -9.07
C ILE A 47 -8.08 -11.59 -9.95
N PHE A 48 -8.83 -10.47 -9.99
CA PHE A 48 -10.03 -10.37 -10.82
C PHE A 48 -9.72 -10.55 -12.31
N TRP A 49 -8.62 -9.96 -12.77
CA TRP A 49 -8.17 -10.15 -14.15
C TRP A 49 -7.82 -11.62 -14.43
N LEU A 50 -7.10 -12.28 -13.52
CA LEU A 50 -6.75 -13.71 -13.62
C LEU A 50 -7.99 -14.60 -13.66
N GLN A 51 -9.00 -14.32 -12.85
CA GLN A 51 -10.27 -15.06 -12.87
C GLN A 51 -10.96 -14.97 -14.23
N GLY A 52 -11.03 -13.77 -14.81
CA GLY A 52 -11.59 -13.56 -16.16
C GLY A 52 -10.75 -14.23 -17.26
N ALA A 53 -9.43 -14.06 -17.22
CA ALA A 53 -8.51 -14.62 -18.22
C ALA A 53 -8.50 -16.16 -18.21
N LEU A 54 -8.54 -16.77 -17.03
CA LEU A 54 -8.56 -18.23 -16.86
C LEU A 54 -9.97 -18.82 -16.98
N LYS A 55 -11.02 -17.99 -17.18
CA LYS A 55 -12.44 -18.38 -17.21
C LYS A 55 -12.88 -19.17 -15.97
N ILE A 56 -12.37 -18.77 -14.81
CA ILE A 56 -12.67 -19.34 -13.49
C ILE A 56 -13.76 -18.48 -12.84
N GLU A 57 -14.88 -18.30 -13.56
CA GLU A 57 -15.95 -17.37 -13.14
C GLU A 57 -16.75 -17.89 -11.93
N ASP A 58 -16.69 -19.19 -11.63
CA ASP A 58 -17.52 -19.86 -10.62
C ASP A 58 -16.73 -20.79 -9.67
N GLN A 59 -15.40 -20.71 -9.69
CA GLN A 59 -14.53 -21.54 -8.85
C GLN A 59 -13.90 -20.71 -7.72
N GLU A 60 -13.74 -21.32 -6.55
CA GLU A 60 -13.07 -20.68 -5.42
C GLU A 60 -11.66 -20.22 -5.83
N ILE A 61 -11.28 -19.01 -5.40
CA ILE A 61 -9.95 -18.46 -5.64
C ILE A 61 -8.94 -19.40 -4.98
N SER A 62 -8.20 -20.14 -5.80
CA SER A 62 -7.19 -21.06 -5.30
C SER A 62 -5.99 -20.30 -4.72
N ILE A 63 -5.32 -20.92 -3.75
CA ILE A 63 -4.07 -20.40 -3.18
C ILE A 63 -3.02 -20.15 -4.28
N GLY A 64 -3.04 -20.96 -5.35
CA GLY A 64 -2.16 -20.78 -6.51
C GLY A 64 -2.39 -19.46 -7.24
N ILE A 65 -3.65 -19.06 -7.45
CA ILE A 65 -4.01 -17.78 -8.09
C ILE A 65 -3.54 -16.62 -7.22
N ILE A 66 -3.72 -16.70 -5.90
CA ILE A 66 -3.27 -15.66 -4.96
C ILE A 66 -1.75 -15.53 -5.01
N LYS A 67 -1.01 -16.65 -4.97
CA LYS A 67 0.46 -16.66 -5.07
C LYS A 67 0.94 -16.04 -6.38
N LEU A 68 0.31 -16.40 -7.50
CA LEU A 68 0.62 -15.85 -8.81
C LEU A 68 0.35 -14.34 -8.87
N ALA A 69 -0.76 -13.87 -8.31
CA ALA A 69 -1.09 -12.46 -8.24
C ALA A 69 -0.07 -11.66 -7.41
N ILE A 70 0.34 -12.19 -6.25
CA ILE A 70 1.35 -11.56 -5.38
C ILE A 70 2.71 -11.51 -6.09
N ALA A 71 3.12 -12.57 -6.79
CA ALA A 71 4.38 -12.62 -7.52
C ALA A 71 4.39 -11.60 -8.67
N THR A 72 3.31 -11.59 -9.47
CA THR A 72 3.09 -10.63 -10.56
C THR A 72 3.14 -9.19 -10.03
N TYR A 73 2.48 -8.91 -8.91
CA TYR A 73 2.50 -7.60 -8.26
C TYR A 73 3.92 -7.21 -7.78
N SER A 74 4.61 -8.11 -7.08
CA SER A 74 5.89 -7.82 -6.44
C SER A 74 6.98 -7.47 -7.46
N ARG A 75 6.89 -8.03 -8.66
CA ARG A 75 7.87 -7.83 -9.73
C ARG A 75 7.65 -6.56 -10.53
N TYR A 76 6.48 -5.94 -10.42
CA TYR A 76 6.13 -4.73 -11.16
C TYR A 76 7.00 -3.52 -10.78
N GLY A 77 7.82 -3.59 -9.73
CA GLY A 77 8.69 -2.50 -9.29
C GLY A 77 7.94 -1.26 -8.80
N GLU A 78 6.61 -1.24 -8.92
CA GLU A 78 5.76 -0.13 -8.50
C GLU A 78 5.61 -0.04 -7.00
N LYS A 79 5.92 -1.11 -6.26
CA LYS A 79 5.93 -1.08 -4.80
C LYS A 79 6.77 0.09 -4.27
N GLU A 80 8.01 0.24 -4.75
CA GLU A 80 8.89 1.32 -4.29
C GLU A 80 8.39 2.71 -4.72
N ARG A 81 7.82 2.82 -5.93
CA ARG A 81 7.25 4.08 -6.43
C ARG A 81 6.05 4.51 -5.60
N ILE A 82 5.13 3.59 -5.35
CA ILE A 82 3.93 3.78 -4.53
C ILE A 82 4.32 4.15 -3.09
N GLU A 83 5.21 3.38 -2.47
CA GLU A 83 5.66 3.64 -1.11
C GLU A 83 6.36 5.00 -0.98
N ARG A 84 7.15 5.40 -1.99
CA ARG A 84 7.79 6.71 -2.02
C ARG A 84 6.77 7.84 -2.15
N ARG A 85 5.85 7.75 -3.11
CA ARG A 85 4.80 8.75 -3.33
C ARG A 85 3.90 8.92 -2.11
N ILE A 86 3.48 7.82 -1.49
CA ILE A 86 2.67 7.85 -0.27
C ILE A 86 3.46 8.42 0.91
N LYS A 87 4.77 8.12 1.01
CA LYS A 87 5.63 8.69 2.05
C LYS A 87 5.77 10.21 1.90
N GLU A 88 5.98 10.69 0.68
CA GLU A 88 6.06 12.13 0.37
C GLU A 88 4.75 12.82 0.72
N TYR A 89 3.61 12.27 0.28
CA TYR A 89 2.30 12.78 0.66
C TYR A 89 2.09 12.80 2.17
N ALA A 90 2.34 11.69 2.88
CA ALA A 90 2.09 11.59 4.32
C ALA A 90 2.98 12.54 5.16
N ALA A 91 4.15 12.90 4.66
CA ALA A 91 5.03 13.89 5.30
C ALA A 91 4.40 15.29 5.29
N GLU A 92 3.72 15.66 4.19
CA GLU A 92 3.14 16.98 3.96
C GLU A 92 1.64 17.05 4.28
N ALA A 93 0.97 15.89 4.41
CA ALA A 93 -0.48 15.79 4.55
C ALA A 93 -1.04 16.70 5.64
N ASN A 94 -2.10 17.43 5.33
CA ASN A 94 -2.86 18.12 6.35
C ASN A 94 -3.83 17.14 7.01
N LEU A 95 -3.55 16.72 8.25
CA LEU A 95 -4.37 15.72 8.96
C LEU A 95 -5.80 16.21 9.27
N THR A 96 -6.09 17.50 9.06
CA THR A 96 -7.44 18.06 9.23
C THR A 96 -8.31 17.90 7.99
N ASP A 97 -7.72 17.64 6.81
CA ASP A 97 -8.46 17.34 5.59
C ASP A 97 -8.77 15.83 5.54
N ARG A 98 -10.04 15.51 5.81
CA ARG A 98 -10.53 14.13 5.89
C ARG A 98 -10.47 13.40 4.55
N ASP A 99 -10.67 14.11 3.44
CA ASP A 99 -10.85 13.49 2.13
C ASP A 99 -9.55 13.49 1.31
N ALA A 100 -8.59 14.35 1.63
CA ALA A 100 -7.32 14.44 0.91
C ALA A 100 -6.57 13.09 0.83
N ALA A 101 -6.54 12.32 1.94
CA ALA A 101 -5.86 11.02 1.94
C ALA A 101 -6.55 10.01 1.03
N PHE A 102 -7.89 10.01 0.99
CA PHE A 102 -8.66 9.16 0.10
C PHE A 102 -8.45 9.56 -1.37
N ASN A 103 -8.47 10.87 -1.66
CA ASN A 103 -8.22 11.39 -3.01
C ASN A 103 -6.82 11.01 -3.51
N GLU A 104 -5.79 11.06 -2.64
CA GLU A 104 -4.45 10.63 -3.02
C GLU A 104 -4.39 9.12 -3.26
N ILE A 105 -5.04 8.29 -2.44
CA ILE A 105 -5.16 6.84 -2.72
C ILE A 105 -5.76 6.61 -4.11
N VAL A 106 -6.85 7.31 -4.46
CA VAL A 106 -7.48 7.19 -5.78
C VAL A 106 -6.53 7.66 -6.89
N ALA A 107 -5.77 8.72 -6.67
CA ALA A 107 -4.81 9.22 -7.65
C ALA A 107 -3.64 8.25 -7.88
N VAL A 108 -3.10 7.66 -6.81
CA VAL A 108 -2.08 6.60 -6.89
C VAL A 108 -2.64 5.39 -7.63
N LEU A 109 -3.85 4.95 -7.29
CA LEU A 109 -4.47 3.79 -7.94
C LEU A 109 -4.74 4.01 -9.43
N LYS A 110 -5.10 5.22 -9.86
CA LYS A 110 -5.30 5.53 -11.28
C LYS A 110 -3.98 5.51 -12.06
N ASP A 111 -2.91 6.01 -11.45
CA ASP A 111 -1.56 6.05 -12.04
C ASP A 111 -0.93 4.65 -12.12
N SER A 112 -1.11 3.85 -11.08
CA SER A 112 -0.61 2.48 -10.96
C SER A 112 -1.57 1.42 -11.52
N ARG A 113 -2.71 1.84 -12.07
CA ARG A 113 -3.69 0.90 -12.64
C ARG A 113 -3.01 0.18 -13.79
N ILE A 114 -3.20 -1.13 -13.81
CA ILE A 114 -2.80 -1.95 -14.94
C ILE A 114 -3.75 -1.60 -16.11
N ASN A 115 -3.26 -0.74 -17.00
CA ASN A 115 -4.10 -0.04 -17.98
C ASN A 115 -4.34 -0.85 -19.26
N SER A 116 -3.61 -1.94 -19.49
CA SER A 116 -3.85 -2.84 -20.62
C SER A 116 -3.88 -4.30 -20.18
N GLY A 117 -4.89 -5.03 -20.66
CA GLY A 117 -4.98 -6.48 -20.44
C GLY A 117 -3.80 -7.22 -21.05
N ASP A 118 -3.28 -6.71 -22.17
CA ASP A 118 -2.16 -7.31 -22.91
C ASP A 118 -0.84 -7.26 -22.12
N GLU A 119 -0.55 -6.13 -21.46
CA GLU A 119 0.64 -5.98 -20.61
C GLU A 119 0.55 -6.88 -19.36
N LEU A 120 -0.64 -7.04 -18.79
CA LEU A 120 -0.85 -7.96 -17.68
C LEU A 120 -0.75 -9.42 -18.12
N GLU A 121 -1.27 -9.74 -19.31
CA GLU A 121 -1.20 -11.10 -19.86
C GLU A 121 0.24 -11.52 -20.11
N GLU A 122 1.05 -10.66 -20.73
CA GLU A 122 2.47 -10.94 -20.95
C GLU A 122 3.19 -11.20 -19.62
N ARG A 123 2.90 -10.39 -18.59
CA ARG A 123 3.50 -10.54 -17.25
C ARG A 123 3.07 -11.80 -16.54
N VAL A 124 1.77 -12.10 -16.56
CA VAL A 124 1.24 -13.33 -15.98
C VAL A 124 1.83 -14.54 -16.68
N ARG A 125 1.98 -14.50 -18.01
CA ARG A 125 2.61 -15.57 -18.81
C ARG A 125 4.07 -15.76 -18.44
N ASP A 126 4.82 -14.67 -18.31
CA ASP A 126 6.22 -14.69 -17.88
C ASP A 126 6.38 -15.20 -16.43
N GLU A 127 5.48 -14.82 -15.53
CA GLU A 127 5.46 -15.38 -14.17
C GLU A 127 5.06 -16.85 -14.15
N LEU A 128 4.04 -17.26 -14.90
CA LEU A 128 3.62 -18.66 -15.05
C LEU A 128 4.76 -19.54 -15.61
N ALA A 129 5.51 -19.04 -16.58
CA ALA A 129 6.65 -19.75 -17.17
C ALA A 129 7.79 -19.97 -16.16
N ARG A 130 7.89 -19.14 -15.13
CA ARG A 130 8.82 -19.30 -14.00
C ARG A 130 8.23 -20.09 -12.86
N PHE A 131 6.91 -20.03 -12.70
CA PHE A 131 6.10 -20.82 -11.77
C PHE A 131 5.96 -22.28 -12.22
N VAL A 132 6.95 -22.84 -12.92
CA VAL A 132 7.04 -24.29 -13.20
C VAL A 132 6.62 -25.02 -11.92
N PRO A 133 5.50 -25.75 -11.93
CA PRO A 133 4.96 -26.33 -10.72
C PRO A 133 5.83 -27.52 -10.34
N ASP A 134 6.85 -27.25 -9.53
CA ASP A 134 7.70 -28.32 -8.98
C ASP A 134 6.95 -29.22 -7.99
N GLU A 135 5.70 -28.90 -7.65
CA GLU A 135 4.91 -29.76 -6.78
C GLU A 135 3.50 -29.97 -7.37
N GLN A 136 3.29 -31.20 -7.83
CA GLN A 136 1.97 -31.82 -7.89
C GLN A 136 1.42 -31.82 -6.47
N TRP A 137 0.43 -30.98 -6.20
CA TRP A 137 -0.21 -30.92 -4.89
C TRP A 137 -1.49 -31.72 -4.90
N ASN A 138 -1.40 -32.87 -4.24
CA ASN A 138 -2.50 -33.71 -3.78
C ASN A 138 -3.27 -33.00 -2.65
#